data_AF-A0A7S6MLD5-F1
#
_entry.id   AF-A0A7S6MLD5-F1
#
_cell.length_a   1.000
_cell.length_b   1.000
_cell.length_c   1.000
_cell.angle_alpha   90.00
_cell.angle_beta   90.00
_cell.angle_gamma   90.00
#
_symmetry.space_group_name_H-M   'P 1'
#
loop_
_entity.id
_entity.type
_entity.pdbx_description
1 polymer ?
#
loop_
_entity_poly.entity_id
_entity_poly.type
_entity_poly.pdbx_seq_one_letter_code
_entity_poly.pdbx_strand_id
1 'polypeptide(L)'
;MTNTHVGDCASTLIIPVESQVRELDAKILLACFAAERGFPVLIGSRAFTHFQVASIPRGVYLAKSMRSLSNSMFKALRQLGHEIAAWEEEALVHPPADTYFTLRLSPQTINKVSHVFAWGQENVDLMRQYPDLPQNLPIHITGNPRGDMLRPELRPFFDPEVKKLRDRYGDFILINTNFSDVNPFIPSIGLFQAAKDSDKTARRGQAGIGMSLEFAKGLRDHKLAILEDFKQLIPALERAFPAMTIVVRPHPSESNQIYQDLAARSDRIVINKEGNVIPWLLAAKALVHNGCTTGLEAYVLGVPAVSYLATLNKLYDYDFQGLPTKLSYQCFNFEELQTTLNRILAGELGGAGGEERQALIDYYLAAQKGPLACERIIDVLESSGYSKNRPPPRPLSTFVQGWLFVKIKAALTNLYMRRPGPNRMAYHDHRFPEISVTELEQKIARFGQLLHRFDSIKIEQHSKHLFMVHSQRVRKMPQAAPAAEISENFRTVKE
;
A
#
# COMPACT_ATOMS: atom_id res chain seq x y z
N MET A 1 -4.58 49.49 -3.50
CA MET A 1 -3.68 48.76 -4.41
C MET A 1 -2.35 48.54 -3.69
N THR A 2 -2.15 47.33 -3.15
CA THR A 2 -0.82 46.80 -2.79
C THR A 2 -0.94 45.30 -2.97
N ASN A 3 -0.76 44.87 -4.23
CA ASN A 3 -0.76 43.50 -4.66
C ASN A 3 0.58 42.90 -4.19
N THR A 4 0.66 42.49 -2.93
CA THR A 4 1.79 41.71 -2.43
C THR A 4 1.73 40.34 -3.08
N HIS A 5 2.68 40.07 -3.97
CA HIS A 5 2.93 38.77 -4.59
C HIS A 5 2.67 37.62 -3.61
N VAL A 6 1.56 36.89 -3.79
CA VAL A 6 1.37 35.57 -3.17
C VAL A 6 2.33 34.64 -3.92
N GLY A 7 3.57 34.60 -3.44
CA GLY A 7 4.72 34.06 -4.17
C GLY A 7 4.59 32.59 -4.58
N ASP A 8 5.26 32.31 -5.69
CA ASP A 8 5.51 31.02 -6.36
C ASP A 8 6.17 29.97 -5.44
N CYS A 9 5.44 29.50 -4.43
CA CYS A 9 5.91 28.45 -3.54
C CYS A 9 5.23 27.12 -3.89
N ALA A 10 6.04 26.07 -4.03
CA ALA A 10 5.53 24.71 -4.23
C ALA A 10 4.56 24.30 -3.11
N SER A 11 3.57 23.50 -3.48
CA SER A 11 2.68 22.82 -2.55
C SER A 11 3.46 21.88 -1.65
N THR A 12 3.15 21.87 -0.35
CA THR A 12 3.63 20.79 0.52
C THR A 12 2.94 19.49 0.13
N LEU A 13 3.71 18.45 -0.20
CA LEU A 13 3.17 17.12 -0.43
C LEU A 13 3.07 16.39 0.91
N ILE A 14 1.86 16.01 1.31
CA ILE A 14 1.60 15.38 2.61
C ILE A 14 1.34 13.90 2.35
N ILE A 15 2.27 13.05 2.78
CA ILE A 15 2.29 11.61 2.53
C ILE A 15 2.07 10.85 3.85
N PRO A 16 0.81 10.61 4.25
CA PRO A 16 0.49 9.82 5.44
C PRO A 16 0.81 8.34 5.23
N VAL A 17 1.35 7.69 6.25
CA VAL A 17 1.68 6.27 6.30
C VAL A 17 0.84 5.61 7.39
N GLU A 18 0.06 4.57 7.06
CA GLU A 18 -0.79 3.88 8.06
C GLU A 18 -0.10 2.65 8.65
N SER A 19 0.69 1.94 7.84
CA SER A 19 1.46 0.78 8.26
C SER A 19 2.89 0.93 7.78
N GLN A 20 3.84 0.98 8.73
CA GLN A 20 5.24 1.16 8.40
C GLN A 20 5.76 0.00 7.53
N VAL A 21 5.47 -1.23 7.97
CA VAL A 21 5.89 -2.48 7.34
C VAL A 21 5.39 -2.63 5.90
N ARG A 22 4.19 -2.11 5.58
CA ARG A 22 3.56 -2.28 4.26
C ARG A 22 3.75 -1.10 3.32
N GLU A 23 3.83 0.12 3.85
CA GLU A 23 3.69 1.34 3.05
C GLU A 23 4.92 2.28 3.13
N LEU A 24 5.75 2.21 4.18
CA LEU A 24 6.76 3.25 4.43
C LEU A 24 7.82 3.30 3.32
N ASP A 25 8.42 2.17 2.95
CA ASP A 25 9.53 2.15 1.98
C ASP A 25 9.11 2.74 0.63
N ALA A 26 7.95 2.32 0.12
CA ALA A 26 7.36 2.83 -1.11
C ALA A 26 7.04 4.35 -1.02
N LYS A 27 6.59 4.82 0.14
CA LYS A 27 6.28 6.25 0.35
C LYS A 27 7.53 7.10 0.54
N ILE A 28 8.62 6.55 1.07
CA ILE A 28 9.94 7.20 1.09
C ILE A 28 10.44 7.37 -0.34
N LEU A 29 10.31 6.35 -1.19
CA LEU A 29 10.67 6.46 -2.60
C LEU A 29 9.90 7.60 -3.27
N LEU A 30 8.57 7.65 -3.12
CA LEU A 30 7.74 8.75 -3.62
C LEU A 30 8.17 10.12 -3.06
N ALA A 31 8.51 10.19 -1.76
CA ALA A 31 9.00 11.42 -1.15
C ALA A 31 10.33 11.88 -1.76
N CYS A 32 11.24 10.96 -2.10
CA CYS A 32 12.51 11.27 -2.78
C CYS A 32 12.25 11.87 -4.17
N PHE A 33 11.39 11.25 -4.97
CA PHE A 33 10.98 11.77 -6.28
C PHE A 33 10.37 13.18 -6.17
N ALA A 34 9.44 13.37 -5.24
CA ALA A 34 8.80 14.66 -5.02
C ALA A 34 9.81 15.74 -4.56
N ALA A 35 10.65 15.42 -3.58
CA ALA A 35 11.64 16.35 -3.04
C ALA A 35 12.70 16.73 -4.07
N GLU A 36 13.14 15.80 -4.93
CA GLU A 36 14.07 16.07 -6.03
C GLU A 36 13.49 17.07 -7.03
N ARG A 37 12.17 17.04 -7.22
CA ARG A 37 11.43 18.01 -8.05
C ARG A 37 10.99 19.27 -7.32
N GLY A 38 11.52 19.49 -6.12
CA GLY A 38 11.36 20.73 -5.37
C GLY A 38 10.07 20.85 -4.57
N PHE A 39 9.31 19.76 -4.40
CA PHE A 39 8.23 19.74 -3.42
C PHE A 39 8.82 19.65 -2.01
N PRO A 40 8.41 20.51 -1.05
CA PRO A 40 8.59 20.19 0.36
C PRO A 40 7.65 19.03 0.71
N VAL A 41 8.17 17.95 1.28
CA VAL A 41 7.38 16.75 1.58
C VAL A 41 7.30 16.56 3.08
N LEU A 42 6.09 16.36 3.60
CA LEU A 42 5.87 15.87 4.95
C LEU A 42 5.41 14.42 4.89
N ILE A 43 6.18 13.51 5.50
CA ILE A 43 5.88 12.07 5.54
C ILE A 43 5.86 11.57 6.99
N GLY A 44 5.03 10.58 7.28
CA GLY A 44 5.04 9.87 8.56
C GLY A 44 3.69 9.30 8.96
N SER A 45 3.50 9.03 10.25
CA SER A 45 2.27 8.40 10.74
C SER A 45 1.03 9.20 10.37
N ARG A 46 0.04 8.54 9.73
CA ARG A 46 -1.24 9.14 9.36
C ARG A 46 -1.93 9.84 10.54
N ALA A 47 -1.91 9.23 11.72
CA ALA A 47 -2.55 9.80 12.91
C ALA A 47 -1.87 11.12 13.31
N PHE A 48 -0.54 11.12 13.35
CA PHE A 48 0.23 12.31 13.70
C PHE A 48 0.16 13.38 12.61
N THR A 49 0.08 13.00 11.33
CA THR A 49 -0.21 13.93 10.23
C THR A 49 -1.53 14.65 10.48
N HIS A 50 -2.58 13.93 10.87
CA HIS A 50 -3.89 14.53 11.17
C HIS A 50 -3.84 15.48 12.37
N PHE A 51 -2.96 15.24 13.36
CA PHE A 51 -2.79 16.15 14.49
C PHE A 51 -2.18 17.49 14.09
N GLN A 52 -1.34 17.48 13.05
CA GLN A 52 -0.57 18.65 12.64
C GLN A 52 -1.08 19.32 11.37
N VAL A 53 -1.98 18.70 10.61
CA VAL A 53 -2.38 19.20 9.27
C VAL A 53 -2.90 20.64 9.29
N ALA A 54 -3.49 21.10 10.38
CA ALA A 54 -3.92 22.50 10.55
C ALA A 54 -2.77 23.51 10.74
N SER A 55 -1.53 23.05 10.91
CA SER A 55 -0.31 23.83 11.16
C SER A 55 0.72 23.70 10.03
N ILE A 56 0.38 22.97 8.96
CA ILE A 56 1.26 22.74 7.80
C ILE A 56 0.82 23.67 6.66
N PRO A 57 1.75 24.18 5.82
CA PRO A 57 1.38 24.98 4.66
C PRO A 57 0.37 24.25 3.75
N ARG A 58 -0.50 25.03 3.08
CA ARG A 58 -1.45 24.49 2.10
C ARG A 58 -0.72 23.68 1.04
N GLY A 59 -1.30 22.54 0.67
CA GLY A 59 -0.64 21.59 -0.20
C GLY A 59 -1.55 20.42 -0.56
N VAL A 60 -0.95 19.33 -1.03
CA VAL A 60 -1.68 18.15 -1.53
C VAL A 60 -1.55 17.01 -0.53
N TYR A 61 -2.67 16.55 0.02
CA TYR A 61 -2.74 15.37 0.87
C TYR A 61 -2.96 14.12 0.02
N LEU A 62 -2.02 13.16 0.08
CA LEU A 62 -2.12 11.88 -0.61
C LEU A 62 -2.89 10.87 0.24
N ALA A 63 -4.16 10.69 -0.07
CA ALA A 63 -5.00 9.75 0.65
C ALA A 63 -4.80 8.30 0.15
N LYS A 64 -4.57 7.37 1.08
CA LYS A 64 -4.48 5.93 0.80
C LYS A 64 -5.81 5.22 0.51
N SER A 65 -6.93 5.90 0.75
CA SER A 65 -8.27 5.35 0.54
C SER A 65 -9.34 6.43 0.52
N MET A 66 -10.48 6.10 -0.09
CA MET A 66 -11.66 6.97 -0.25
C MET A 66 -12.87 6.41 0.52
N ARG A 67 -12.59 5.86 1.70
CA ARG A 67 -13.61 5.23 2.56
C ARG A 67 -14.41 6.26 3.33
N SER A 68 -15.64 5.91 3.68
CA SER A 68 -16.53 6.72 4.53
C SER A 68 -15.91 7.11 5.89
N LEU A 69 -15.00 6.28 6.43
CA LEU A 69 -14.24 6.59 7.65
C LEU A 69 -13.42 7.89 7.53
N SER A 70 -13.08 8.31 6.31
CA SER A 70 -12.32 9.52 6.04
C SER A 70 -13.21 10.76 5.84
N ASN A 71 -14.55 10.66 5.84
CA ASN A 71 -15.48 11.76 5.53
C ASN A 71 -15.18 13.05 6.32
N SER A 72 -15.07 12.92 7.65
CA SER A 72 -14.82 14.08 8.52
C SER A 72 -13.45 14.70 8.28
N MET A 73 -12.41 13.88 8.06
CA MET A 73 -11.06 14.38 7.81
C MET A 73 -10.93 15.01 6.43
N PHE A 74 -11.54 14.43 5.38
CA PHE A 74 -11.51 15.02 4.04
C PHE A 74 -12.21 16.38 4.04
N LYS A 75 -13.36 16.50 4.74
CA LYS A 75 -14.01 17.80 4.94
C LYS A 75 -13.05 18.80 5.58
N ALA A 76 -12.42 18.43 6.70
CA ALA A 76 -11.49 19.31 7.41
C ALA A 76 -10.27 19.71 6.56
N LEU A 77 -9.67 18.77 5.81
CA LEU A 77 -8.56 19.02 4.90
C LEU A 77 -8.92 20.08 3.84
N ARG A 78 -10.10 19.94 3.20
CA ARG A 78 -10.58 20.92 2.21
C ARG A 78 -10.87 22.27 2.85
N GLN A 79 -11.39 22.31 4.08
CA GLN A 79 -11.65 23.53 4.85
C GLN A 79 -10.36 24.28 5.21
N LEU A 80 -9.28 23.55 5.51
CA LEU A 80 -7.94 24.10 5.74
C LEU A 80 -7.25 24.59 4.45
N GLY A 81 -7.84 24.31 3.28
CA GLY A 81 -7.29 24.70 1.99
C GLY A 81 -6.26 23.72 1.43
N HIS A 82 -6.22 22.46 1.90
CA HIS A 82 -5.47 21.42 1.21
C HIS A 82 -6.28 20.87 0.04
N GLU A 83 -5.59 20.48 -1.03
CA GLU A 83 -6.11 19.58 -2.05
C GLU A 83 -5.93 18.13 -1.60
N ILE A 84 -6.75 17.24 -2.14
CA ILE A 84 -6.68 15.81 -1.85
C ILE A 84 -6.49 15.09 -3.17
N ALA A 85 -5.39 14.35 -3.31
CA ALA A 85 -5.25 13.33 -4.34
C ALA A 85 -5.30 11.97 -3.67
N ALA A 86 -5.78 10.94 -4.34
CA ALA A 86 -6.04 9.65 -3.69
C ALA A 86 -5.70 8.45 -4.58
N TRP A 87 -5.39 7.33 -3.95
CA TRP A 87 -5.50 5.99 -4.51
C TRP A 87 -6.18 5.10 -3.47
N GLU A 88 -6.54 3.87 -3.85
CA GLU A 88 -6.96 2.86 -2.89
C GLU A 88 -5.85 1.81 -2.73
N GLU A 89 -5.26 1.76 -1.52
CA GLU A 89 -4.10 0.92 -1.20
C GLU A 89 -4.34 -0.58 -1.39
N GLU A 90 -5.60 -1.01 -1.30
CA GLU A 90 -6.03 -2.41 -1.43
C GLU A 90 -6.89 -2.62 -2.70
N ALA A 91 -6.71 -1.80 -3.75
CA ALA A 91 -7.47 -1.93 -5.00
C ALA A 91 -6.88 -2.93 -5.99
N LEU A 92 -5.66 -3.43 -5.76
CA LEU A 92 -5.04 -4.39 -6.68
C LEU A 92 -5.69 -5.78 -6.62
N VAL A 93 -6.14 -6.19 -5.43
CA VAL A 93 -6.93 -7.41 -5.23
C VAL A 93 -8.17 -7.00 -4.45
N HIS A 94 -9.32 -7.04 -5.10
CA HIS A 94 -10.56 -6.49 -4.57
C HIS A 94 -11.75 -7.43 -4.83
N PRO A 95 -12.82 -7.33 -4.01
CA PRO A 95 -14.09 -7.99 -4.26
C PRO A 95 -14.82 -7.42 -5.49
N PRO A 96 -15.90 -8.06 -6.00
CA PRO A 96 -16.71 -7.54 -7.09
C PRO A 96 -17.26 -6.14 -6.81
N ALA A 97 -17.62 -5.42 -7.87
CA ALA A 97 -17.96 -3.99 -7.85
C ALA A 97 -18.88 -3.57 -6.70
N ASP A 98 -20.04 -4.21 -6.52
CA ASP A 98 -21.01 -3.85 -5.47
C ASP A 98 -20.41 -3.93 -4.06
N THR A 99 -19.63 -4.99 -3.79
CA THR A 99 -18.97 -5.16 -2.49
C THR A 99 -17.78 -4.20 -2.36
N TYR A 100 -17.03 -3.95 -3.44
CA TYR A 100 -15.93 -3.01 -3.44
C TYR A 100 -16.40 -1.58 -3.15
N PHE A 101 -17.46 -1.10 -3.82
CA PHE A 101 -17.98 0.25 -3.66
C PHE A 101 -18.44 0.52 -2.24
N THR A 102 -19.17 -0.42 -1.64
CA THR A 102 -19.66 -0.29 -0.25
C THR A 102 -18.53 -0.28 0.79
N LEU A 103 -17.46 -1.04 0.54
CA LEU A 103 -16.32 -1.17 1.48
C LEU A 103 -15.28 -0.06 1.34
N ARG A 104 -15.01 0.36 0.10
CA ARG A 104 -13.81 1.13 -0.28
C ARG A 104 -14.10 2.56 -0.69
N LEU A 105 -15.30 2.83 -1.22
CA LEU A 105 -15.65 4.15 -1.72
C LEU A 105 -16.71 4.82 -0.83
N SER A 106 -16.79 6.15 -0.93
CA SER A 106 -17.85 6.92 -0.30
C SER A 106 -18.18 8.13 -1.15
N PRO A 107 -19.48 8.41 -1.39
CA PRO A 107 -19.90 9.57 -2.18
C PRO A 107 -19.36 10.88 -1.60
N GLN A 108 -19.24 10.95 -0.28
CA GLN A 108 -18.77 12.16 0.41
C GLN A 108 -17.26 12.39 0.27
N THR A 109 -16.46 11.32 0.23
CA THR A 109 -15.01 11.45 0.09
C THR A 109 -14.60 11.66 -1.37
N ILE A 110 -15.17 10.90 -2.31
CA ILE A 110 -14.79 10.95 -3.72
C ILE A 110 -15.02 12.35 -4.30
N ASN A 111 -16.10 13.01 -3.90
CA ASN A 111 -16.43 14.40 -4.26
C ASN A 111 -15.47 15.46 -3.70
N LYS A 112 -14.48 15.07 -2.88
CA LYS A 112 -13.45 15.97 -2.32
C LYS A 112 -12.06 15.70 -2.89
N VAL A 113 -11.94 14.72 -3.77
CA VAL A 113 -10.67 14.35 -4.42
C VAL A 113 -10.52 15.14 -5.72
N SER A 114 -9.29 15.59 -5.98
CA SER A 114 -8.90 16.33 -7.18
C SER A 114 -8.31 15.43 -8.26
N HIS A 115 -7.62 14.36 -7.85
CA HIS A 115 -7.03 13.35 -8.73
C HIS A 115 -7.10 11.98 -8.09
N VAL A 116 -7.40 10.96 -8.90
CA VAL A 116 -7.28 9.57 -8.51
C VAL A 116 -6.13 8.91 -9.26
N PHE A 117 -5.29 8.17 -8.55
CA PHE A 117 -4.21 7.36 -9.10
C PHE A 117 -4.62 5.89 -9.05
N ALA A 118 -4.70 5.25 -10.22
CA ALA A 118 -5.10 3.86 -10.39
C ALA A 118 -3.87 2.94 -10.49
N TRP A 119 -3.96 1.73 -9.93
CA TRP A 119 -2.90 0.72 -10.04
C TRP A 119 -2.70 0.25 -11.49
N GLY A 120 -3.77 0.15 -12.27
CA GLY A 120 -3.78 -0.29 -13.67
C GLY A 120 -5.08 0.10 -14.36
N GLN A 121 -5.27 -0.37 -15.59
CA GLN A 121 -6.49 -0.11 -16.37
C GLN A 121 -7.73 -0.68 -15.67
N GLU A 122 -7.59 -1.86 -15.05
CA GLU A 122 -8.70 -2.49 -14.34
C GLU A 122 -9.35 -1.58 -13.29
N ASN A 123 -8.53 -0.91 -12.49
CA ASN A 123 -9.03 -0.01 -11.45
C ASN A 123 -9.80 1.18 -12.05
N VAL A 124 -9.43 1.65 -13.24
CA VAL A 124 -10.18 2.69 -13.96
C VAL A 124 -11.54 2.14 -14.36
N ASP A 125 -11.57 0.97 -14.99
CA ASP A 125 -12.81 0.35 -15.48
C ASP A 125 -13.77 0.03 -14.33
N LEU A 126 -13.25 -0.44 -13.19
CA LEU A 126 -14.00 -0.64 -11.95
C LEU A 126 -14.56 0.69 -11.42
N MET A 127 -13.73 1.72 -11.30
CA MET A 127 -14.17 3.01 -10.76
C MET A 127 -15.20 3.69 -11.65
N ARG A 128 -15.14 3.51 -12.98
CA ARG A 128 -16.13 4.06 -13.92
C ARG A 128 -17.52 3.45 -13.77
N GLN A 129 -17.64 2.28 -13.14
CA GLN A 129 -18.92 1.68 -12.78
C GLN A 129 -19.51 2.26 -11.49
N TYR A 130 -18.76 3.06 -10.73
CA TYR A 130 -19.24 3.60 -9.46
C TYR A 130 -20.28 4.72 -9.67
N PRO A 131 -21.54 4.59 -9.20
CA PRO A 131 -22.61 5.53 -9.51
C PRO A 131 -22.36 6.98 -9.04
N ASP A 132 -21.65 7.15 -7.92
CA ASP A 132 -21.36 8.47 -7.34
C ASP A 132 -20.01 9.03 -7.81
N LEU A 133 -19.39 8.45 -8.85
CA LEU A 133 -18.15 8.98 -9.42
C LEU A 133 -18.42 10.37 -10.04
N PRO A 134 -17.68 11.42 -9.64
CA PRO A 134 -17.86 12.74 -10.25
C PRO A 134 -17.48 12.71 -11.73
N GLN A 135 -18.34 13.27 -12.59
CA GLN A 135 -18.26 13.16 -14.06
C GLN A 135 -16.87 13.54 -14.63
N ASN A 136 -16.25 14.59 -14.08
CA ASN A 136 -14.97 15.13 -14.56
C ASN A 136 -13.80 14.82 -13.63
N LEU A 137 -13.92 13.84 -12.71
CA LEU A 137 -12.80 13.47 -11.85
C LEU A 137 -11.69 12.81 -12.69
N PRO A 138 -10.46 13.39 -12.74
CA PRO A 138 -9.35 12.77 -13.42
C PRO A 138 -8.92 11.49 -12.70
N ILE A 139 -8.89 10.37 -13.44
CA ILE A 139 -8.35 9.09 -12.99
C ILE A 139 -7.14 8.78 -13.86
N HIS A 140 -5.97 8.69 -13.24
CA HIS A 140 -4.69 8.53 -13.92
C HIS A 140 -4.13 7.13 -13.71
N ILE A 141 -3.78 6.46 -14.80
CA ILE A 141 -3.12 5.13 -14.74
C ILE A 141 -1.63 5.34 -14.50
N THR A 142 -1.26 5.49 -13.24
CA THR A 142 0.12 5.75 -12.83
C THR A 142 0.82 4.52 -12.29
N GLY A 143 0.08 3.49 -11.88
CA GLY A 143 0.61 2.47 -10.97
C GLY A 143 0.52 2.95 -9.52
N ASN A 144 1.20 2.23 -8.62
CA ASN A 144 1.31 2.57 -7.21
C ASN A 144 2.78 2.46 -6.76
N PRO A 145 3.26 3.31 -5.85
CA PRO A 145 4.62 3.21 -5.31
C PRO A 145 4.97 1.83 -4.73
N ARG A 146 3.99 1.06 -4.22
CA ARG A 146 4.23 -0.33 -3.79
C ARG A 146 4.54 -1.27 -4.96
N GLY A 147 4.00 -1.02 -6.14
CA GLY A 147 4.35 -1.74 -7.37
C GLY A 147 5.79 -1.47 -7.79
N ASP A 148 6.30 -0.26 -7.60
CA ASP A 148 7.71 0.08 -7.88
C ASP A 148 8.66 -0.80 -7.06
N MET A 149 8.33 -1.07 -5.79
CA MET A 149 9.14 -1.93 -4.92
C MET A 149 9.25 -3.40 -5.38
N LEU A 150 8.43 -3.83 -6.35
CA LEU A 150 8.48 -5.19 -6.93
C LEU A 150 9.38 -5.27 -8.18
N ARG A 151 9.78 -4.12 -8.73
CA ARG A 151 10.54 -4.04 -9.99
C ARG A 151 11.98 -4.53 -9.84
N PRO A 152 12.55 -5.21 -10.85
CA PRO A 152 13.89 -5.80 -10.77
C PRO A 152 14.98 -4.88 -10.24
N GLU A 153 15.02 -3.62 -10.67
CA GLU A 153 16.00 -2.61 -10.26
C GLU A 153 15.90 -2.18 -8.79
N LEU A 154 14.74 -2.39 -8.16
CA LEU A 154 14.51 -2.03 -6.75
C LEU A 154 14.52 -3.24 -5.81
N ARG A 155 14.47 -4.48 -6.32
CA ARG A 155 14.56 -5.70 -5.50
C ARG A 155 15.79 -5.73 -4.58
N PRO A 156 16.99 -5.30 -5.00
CA PRO A 156 18.18 -5.32 -4.14
C PRO A 156 18.07 -4.43 -2.89
N PHE A 157 17.07 -3.52 -2.84
CA PHE A 157 16.77 -2.76 -1.62
C PHE A 157 16.54 -3.67 -0.40
N PHE A 158 16.01 -4.87 -0.64
CA PHE A 158 15.67 -5.88 0.36
C PHE A 158 16.76 -6.93 0.61
N ASP A 159 17.91 -6.88 -0.10
CA ASP A 159 18.97 -7.88 0.00
C ASP A 159 19.47 -8.11 1.45
N PRO A 160 19.65 -7.07 2.29
CA PRO A 160 20.06 -7.29 3.69
C PRO A 160 19.04 -8.14 4.47
N GLU A 161 17.75 -7.88 4.29
CA GLU A 161 16.67 -8.62 4.93
C GLU A 161 16.55 -10.04 4.34
N VAL A 162 16.66 -10.20 3.02
CA VAL A 162 16.67 -11.51 2.34
C VAL A 162 17.82 -12.37 2.85
N LYS A 163 19.03 -11.80 2.98
CA LYS A 163 20.19 -12.51 3.52
C LYS A 163 19.93 -12.98 4.95
N LYS A 164 19.42 -12.11 5.82
CA LYS A 164 19.08 -12.48 7.22
C LYS A 164 18.09 -13.63 7.28
N LEU A 165 17.08 -13.65 6.40
CA LEU A 165 16.10 -14.73 6.36
C LEU A 165 16.73 -16.05 5.89
N ARG A 166 17.57 -16.03 4.85
CA ARG A 166 18.29 -17.22 4.36
C ARG A 166 19.29 -17.75 5.39
N ASP A 167 20.05 -16.87 6.04
CA ASP A 167 20.99 -17.25 7.10
C ASP A 167 20.25 -17.91 8.28
N ARG A 168 19.03 -17.44 8.59
CA ARG A 168 18.24 -17.93 9.73
C ARG A 168 17.47 -19.22 9.46
N TYR A 169 16.91 -19.37 8.26
CA TYR A 169 15.97 -20.47 7.96
C TYR A 169 16.47 -21.47 6.90
N GLY A 170 17.61 -21.19 6.27
CA GLY A 170 18.12 -21.97 5.15
C GLY A 170 17.15 -21.94 3.97
N ASP A 171 16.99 -23.09 3.31
CA ASP A 171 16.01 -23.28 2.26
C ASP A 171 14.63 -23.56 2.87
N PHE A 172 13.63 -22.80 2.45
CA PHE A 172 12.28 -22.91 3.02
C PHE A 172 11.16 -22.74 1.99
N ILE A 173 10.04 -23.39 2.29
CA ILE A 173 8.74 -23.18 1.65
C ILE A 173 7.95 -22.21 2.52
N LEU A 174 7.44 -21.14 1.92
CA LEU A 174 6.64 -20.13 2.60
C LEU A 174 5.16 -20.44 2.44
N ILE A 175 4.42 -20.42 3.55
CA ILE A 175 2.96 -20.56 3.57
C ILE A 175 2.37 -19.25 4.08
N ASN A 176 1.71 -18.49 3.20
CA ASN A 176 0.98 -17.29 3.60
C ASN A 176 -0.51 -17.59 3.73
N THR A 177 -1.08 -17.24 4.88
CA THR A 177 -2.51 -17.41 5.15
C THR A 177 -3.26 -16.09 5.09
N ASN A 178 -4.59 -16.16 4.92
CA ASN A 178 -5.49 -15.00 4.91
C ASN A 178 -6.80 -15.26 5.68
N PHE A 179 -6.74 -15.99 6.80
CA PHE A 179 -7.94 -16.43 7.54
C PHE A 179 -8.39 -15.46 8.63
N SER A 180 -8.09 -14.15 8.51
CA SER A 180 -8.54 -13.14 9.51
C SER A 180 -10.06 -13.09 9.66
N ASP A 181 -10.78 -13.55 8.64
CA ASP A 181 -12.25 -13.62 8.63
C ASP A 181 -12.82 -14.65 9.61
N VAL A 182 -12.08 -15.73 9.89
CA VAL A 182 -12.55 -16.89 10.67
C VAL A 182 -11.62 -17.27 11.83
N ASN A 183 -10.37 -16.78 11.81
CA ASN A 183 -9.36 -16.93 12.85
C ASN A 183 -8.77 -15.55 13.27
N PRO A 184 -9.59 -14.53 13.62
CA PRO A 184 -9.07 -13.22 13.99
C PRO A 184 -8.39 -13.23 15.37
N PHE A 185 -7.30 -12.48 15.51
CA PHE A 185 -6.68 -12.21 16.83
C PHE A 185 -7.60 -11.33 17.71
N ILE A 186 -8.33 -10.39 17.10
CA ILE A 186 -9.35 -9.58 17.76
C ILE A 186 -10.72 -9.98 17.20
N PRO A 187 -11.63 -10.57 17.99
CA PRO A 187 -12.89 -11.12 17.48
C PRO A 187 -13.74 -10.19 16.62
N SER A 188 -13.71 -8.87 16.90
CA SER A 188 -14.46 -7.88 16.13
C SER A 188 -13.97 -7.69 14.69
N ILE A 189 -12.76 -8.15 14.36
CA ILE A 189 -12.19 -8.03 13.01
C ILE A 189 -12.80 -9.05 12.04
N GLY A 190 -13.15 -10.25 12.51
CA GLY A 190 -13.64 -11.34 11.66
C GLY A 190 -14.97 -11.06 10.96
N LEU A 191 -15.47 -12.03 10.19
CA LEU A 191 -16.76 -11.92 9.50
C LEU A 191 -17.93 -11.86 10.48
N PHE A 192 -17.85 -12.67 11.54
CA PHE A 192 -18.87 -12.78 12.58
C PHE A 192 -18.24 -12.71 13.96
N GLN A 193 -18.97 -12.10 14.89
CA GLN A 193 -18.66 -12.09 16.31
C GLN A 193 -19.54 -13.13 17.00
N ALA A 194 -18.94 -13.92 17.89
CA ALA A 194 -19.69 -14.83 18.75
C ALA A 194 -20.76 -14.04 19.51
N ALA A 195 -22.00 -14.54 19.49
CA ALA A 195 -23.05 -13.97 20.32
C ALA A 195 -22.74 -14.28 21.80
N LYS A 196 -22.99 -13.31 22.70
CA LYS A 196 -22.84 -13.54 24.15
C LYS A 196 -23.88 -14.53 24.70
N ASP A 197 -24.99 -14.72 23.99
CA ASP A 197 -26.05 -15.68 24.29
C ASP A 197 -26.16 -16.66 23.12
N SER A 198 -26.27 -17.96 23.40
CA SER A 198 -26.37 -19.04 22.41
C SER A 198 -27.60 -18.93 21.48
N ASP A 199 -28.63 -18.18 21.87
CA ASP A 199 -29.89 -18.03 21.13
C ASP A 199 -29.95 -16.82 20.17
N LYS A 200 -28.86 -16.05 20.04
CA LYS A 200 -28.82 -14.89 19.11
C LYS A 200 -27.96 -15.16 17.90
N THR A 201 -28.45 -14.72 16.74
CA THR A 201 -27.68 -14.74 15.48
C THR A 201 -26.35 -14.00 15.66
N ALA A 202 -25.25 -14.62 15.22
CA ALA A 202 -23.92 -14.05 15.31
C ALA A 202 -23.89 -12.63 14.70
N ARG A 203 -23.43 -11.64 15.47
CA ARG A 203 -23.36 -10.26 15.00
C ARG A 203 -22.27 -10.15 13.94
N ARG A 204 -22.45 -9.29 12.93
CA ARG A 204 -21.39 -9.05 11.94
C ARG A 204 -20.17 -8.43 12.60
N GLY A 205 -19.00 -8.94 12.27
CA GLY A 205 -17.73 -8.28 12.55
C GLY A 205 -17.36 -7.32 11.42
N GLN A 206 -16.18 -6.70 11.54
CA GLN A 206 -15.73 -5.64 10.65
C GLN A 206 -15.60 -6.11 9.20
N ALA A 207 -15.10 -7.32 8.97
CA ALA A 207 -14.97 -7.90 7.63
C ALA A 207 -16.35 -8.14 6.96
N GLY A 208 -17.39 -8.40 7.75
CA GLY A 208 -18.74 -8.66 7.24
C GLY A 208 -19.58 -7.42 6.95
N ILE A 209 -19.07 -6.21 7.18
CA ILE A 209 -19.79 -4.95 6.90
C ILE A 209 -19.98 -4.81 5.37
N GLY A 210 -21.17 -4.42 4.92
CA GLY A 210 -21.44 -4.19 3.49
C GLY A 210 -21.79 -5.44 2.66
N MET A 211 -21.54 -6.64 3.18
CA MET A 211 -21.88 -7.90 2.47
C MET A 211 -23.37 -8.26 2.61
N SER A 212 -23.93 -9.13 1.76
CA SER A 212 -25.22 -9.76 2.10
C SER A 212 -25.02 -10.80 3.22
N LEU A 213 -26.08 -11.15 3.95
CA LEU A 213 -25.96 -12.16 5.03
C LEU A 213 -25.60 -13.53 4.47
N GLU A 214 -26.21 -13.89 3.34
CA GLU A 214 -25.97 -15.14 2.61
C GLU A 214 -24.50 -15.22 2.15
N PHE A 215 -24.01 -14.16 1.49
CA PHE A 215 -22.63 -14.09 1.03
C PHE A 215 -21.64 -14.20 2.20
N ALA A 216 -21.87 -13.46 3.29
CA ALA A 216 -20.98 -13.51 4.46
C ALA A 216 -20.94 -14.89 5.10
N LYS A 217 -22.08 -15.60 5.19
CA LYS A 217 -22.15 -16.98 5.70
C LYS A 217 -21.40 -17.94 4.79
N GLY A 218 -21.64 -17.90 3.49
CA GLY A 218 -20.94 -18.78 2.54
C GLY A 218 -19.43 -18.52 2.51
N LEU A 219 -18.99 -17.25 2.58
CA LEU A 219 -17.57 -16.91 2.67
C LEU A 219 -16.94 -17.43 3.96
N ARG A 220 -17.64 -17.33 5.09
CA ARG A 220 -17.18 -17.90 6.38
C ARG A 220 -17.01 -19.42 6.26
N ASP A 221 -18.02 -20.11 5.73
CA ASP A 221 -18.00 -21.58 5.66
C ASP A 221 -16.88 -22.06 4.72
N HIS A 222 -16.68 -21.36 3.59
CA HIS A 222 -15.55 -21.60 2.68
C HIS A 222 -14.20 -21.37 3.35
N LYS A 223 -14.01 -20.23 4.03
CA LYS A 223 -12.75 -19.90 4.74
C LYS A 223 -12.45 -20.87 5.89
N LEU A 224 -13.47 -21.38 6.59
CA LEU A 224 -13.31 -22.41 7.62
C LEU A 224 -12.85 -23.75 7.00
N ALA A 225 -13.43 -24.16 5.87
CA ALA A 225 -13.01 -25.37 5.18
C ALA A 225 -11.55 -25.29 4.70
N ILE A 226 -11.14 -24.17 4.10
CA ILE A 226 -9.75 -23.96 3.69
C ILE A 226 -8.80 -23.91 4.90
N LEU A 227 -9.21 -23.33 6.03
CA LEU A 227 -8.40 -23.36 7.25
C LEU A 227 -8.15 -24.79 7.73
N GLU A 228 -9.16 -25.67 7.66
CA GLU A 228 -8.99 -27.10 7.96
C GLU A 228 -8.07 -27.80 6.96
N ASP A 229 -8.16 -27.47 5.67
CA ASP A 229 -7.22 -27.95 4.66
C ASP A 229 -5.78 -27.53 5.01
N PHE A 230 -5.56 -26.29 5.44
CA PHE A 230 -4.24 -25.78 5.81
C PHE A 230 -3.68 -26.40 7.09
N LYS A 231 -4.54 -26.72 8.07
CA LYS A 231 -4.14 -27.45 9.29
C LYS A 231 -3.62 -28.85 8.97
N GLN A 232 -4.13 -29.49 7.92
CA GLN A 232 -3.65 -30.80 7.44
C GLN A 232 -2.42 -30.64 6.52
N LEU A 233 -2.41 -29.60 5.69
CA LEU A 233 -1.38 -29.33 4.70
C LEU A 233 -0.01 -29.06 5.34
N ILE A 234 0.05 -28.20 6.36
CA ILE A 234 1.32 -27.80 7.00
C ILE A 234 2.15 -29.02 7.47
N PRO A 235 1.61 -29.96 8.28
CA PRO A 235 2.35 -31.16 8.68
C PRO A 235 2.53 -32.18 7.54
N ALA A 236 1.73 -32.13 6.48
CA ALA A 236 1.95 -32.98 5.30
C ALA A 236 3.17 -32.51 4.49
N LEU A 237 3.31 -31.20 4.28
CA LEU A 237 4.47 -30.60 3.62
C LEU A 237 5.75 -30.86 4.40
N GLU A 238 5.72 -30.69 5.73
CA GLU A 238 6.88 -30.94 6.58
C GLU A 238 7.41 -32.37 6.46
N ARG A 239 6.51 -33.36 6.36
CA ARG A 239 6.87 -34.78 6.16
C ARG A 239 7.37 -35.07 4.75
N ALA A 240 6.76 -34.45 3.74
CA ALA A 240 7.10 -34.70 2.33
C ALA A 240 8.42 -34.04 1.91
N PHE A 241 8.82 -32.96 2.58
CA PHE A 241 10.02 -32.19 2.26
C PHE A 241 10.98 -32.10 3.47
N PRO A 242 11.60 -33.22 3.91
CA PRO A 242 12.38 -33.27 5.15
C PRO A 242 13.66 -32.39 5.13
N ALA A 243 14.11 -31.96 3.95
CA ALA A 243 15.25 -31.06 3.79
C ALA A 243 14.86 -29.56 3.82
N MET A 244 13.56 -29.24 3.92
CA MET A 244 13.06 -27.87 3.87
C MET A 244 12.51 -27.43 5.22
N THR A 245 12.74 -26.17 5.58
CA THR A 245 11.98 -25.51 6.64
C THR A 245 10.60 -25.12 6.10
N ILE A 246 9.55 -25.30 6.89
CA ILE A 246 8.19 -24.84 6.56
C ILE A 246 7.91 -23.57 7.35
N VAL A 247 7.99 -22.43 6.68
CA VAL A 247 7.69 -21.14 7.30
C VAL A 247 6.22 -20.82 7.07
N VAL A 248 5.43 -20.81 8.13
CA VAL A 248 4.06 -20.30 8.11
C VAL A 248 4.06 -18.85 8.54
N ARG A 249 3.50 -18.01 7.68
CA ARG A 249 3.36 -16.58 7.89
C ARG A 249 1.88 -16.19 7.93
N PRO A 250 1.29 -16.13 9.14
CA PRO A 250 -0.09 -15.71 9.29
C PRO A 250 -0.31 -14.25 8.90
N HIS A 251 -1.51 -13.92 8.42
CA HIS A 251 -1.87 -12.51 8.23
C HIS A 251 -1.77 -11.77 9.59
N PRO A 252 -1.34 -10.49 9.64
CA PRO A 252 -1.13 -9.78 10.90
C PRO A 252 -2.34 -9.75 11.85
N SER A 253 -3.56 -9.78 11.29
CA SER A 253 -4.81 -9.81 12.06
C SER A 253 -5.29 -11.20 12.46
N GLU A 254 -4.58 -12.27 12.10
CA GLU A 254 -4.89 -13.64 12.53
C GLU A 254 -4.33 -13.96 13.91
N SER A 255 -5.04 -14.84 14.63
CA SER A 255 -4.50 -15.48 15.83
C SER A 255 -3.42 -16.49 15.45
N ASN A 256 -2.30 -16.46 16.18
CA ASN A 256 -1.20 -17.39 15.94
C ASN A 256 -1.42 -18.77 16.58
N GLN A 257 -2.43 -18.93 17.45
CA GLN A 257 -2.58 -20.11 18.31
C GLN A 257 -2.62 -21.42 17.52
N ILE A 258 -3.49 -21.51 16.50
CA ILE A 258 -3.65 -22.71 15.67
C ILE A 258 -2.30 -23.15 15.07
N TYR A 259 -1.50 -22.18 14.62
CA TYR A 259 -0.22 -22.47 13.98
C TYR A 259 0.86 -22.81 15.00
N GLN A 260 0.83 -22.20 16.19
CA GLN A 260 1.72 -22.55 17.30
C GLN A 260 1.48 -23.98 17.77
N ASP A 261 0.22 -24.42 17.84
CA ASP A 261 -0.15 -25.79 18.21
C ASP A 261 0.37 -26.82 17.18
N LEU A 262 0.42 -26.44 15.90
CA LEU A 262 1.02 -27.25 14.84
C LEU A 262 2.56 -27.27 14.95
N ALA A 263 3.17 -26.10 15.20
CA ALA A 263 4.61 -25.95 15.33
C ALA A 263 5.18 -26.65 16.57
N ALA A 264 4.40 -26.80 17.65
CA ALA A 264 4.81 -27.53 18.85
C ALA A 264 5.15 -29.01 18.59
N ARG A 265 4.82 -29.54 17.41
CA ARG A 265 5.06 -30.93 17.01
C ARG A 265 6.34 -31.12 16.20
N SER A 266 6.95 -30.05 15.66
CA SER A 266 8.17 -30.12 14.85
C SER A 266 8.88 -28.79 14.78
N ASP A 267 10.18 -28.79 15.08
CA ASP A 267 11.04 -27.59 14.99
C ASP A 267 11.22 -27.06 13.56
N ARG A 268 10.87 -27.86 12.53
CA ARG A 268 10.90 -27.43 11.12
C ARG A 268 9.70 -26.58 10.71
N ILE A 269 8.67 -26.48 11.56
CA ILE A 269 7.52 -25.62 11.32
C ILE A 269 7.73 -24.32 12.09
N VAL A 270 8.02 -23.24 11.35
CA VAL A 270 8.32 -21.93 11.92
C VAL A 270 7.14 -20.99 11.72
N ILE A 271 6.67 -20.35 12.80
CA ILE A 271 5.62 -19.33 12.72
C ILE A 271 6.25 -17.95 12.80
N ASN A 272 6.26 -17.19 11.70
CA ASN A 272 6.79 -15.83 11.71
C ASN A 272 6.03 -14.90 10.75
N LYS A 273 5.60 -13.74 11.26
CA LYS A 273 4.88 -12.70 10.49
C LYS A 273 5.56 -11.33 10.48
N GLU A 274 6.81 -11.26 10.93
CA GLU A 274 7.57 -10.02 11.07
C GLU A 274 8.03 -9.44 9.73
N GLY A 275 8.15 -8.11 9.69
CA GLY A 275 8.73 -7.37 8.58
C GLY A 275 7.86 -7.35 7.31
N ASN A 276 8.40 -6.75 6.24
CA ASN A 276 7.72 -6.67 4.94
C ASN A 276 7.58 -8.10 4.34
N VAL A 277 6.63 -8.33 3.44
CA VAL A 277 6.46 -9.64 2.77
C VAL A 277 7.44 -9.85 1.62
N ILE A 278 7.88 -8.79 0.96
CA ILE A 278 8.78 -8.88 -0.20
C ILE A 278 10.08 -9.63 0.13
N PRO A 279 10.81 -9.34 1.24
CA PRO A 279 12.01 -10.11 1.59
C PRO A 279 11.74 -11.61 1.80
N TRP A 280 10.58 -11.98 2.33
CA TRP A 280 10.23 -13.38 2.56
C TRP A 280 9.93 -14.11 1.25
N LEU A 281 9.24 -13.44 0.31
CA LEU A 281 9.00 -13.97 -1.02
C LEU A 281 10.33 -14.19 -1.76
N LEU A 282 11.23 -13.19 -1.74
CA LEU A 282 12.55 -13.27 -2.39
C LEU A 282 13.48 -14.31 -1.74
N ALA A 283 13.31 -14.59 -0.45
CA ALA A 283 14.10 -15.60 0.26
C ALA A 283 13.57 -17.03 0.08
N ALA A 284 12.27 -17.21 -0.12
CA ALA A 284 11.62 -18.51 -0.23
C ALA A 284 11.95 -19.25 -1.54
N LYS A 285 11.88 -20.58 -1.51
CA LYS A 285 11.95 -21.41 -2.74
C LYS A 285 10.62 -21.46 -3.48
N ALA A 286 9.53 -21.47 -2.73
CA ALA A 286 8.17 -21.47 -3.24
C ALA A 286 7.22 -20.83 -2.23
N LEU A 287 6.16 -20.21 -2.74
CA LEU A 287 5.02 -19.73 -1.96
C LEU A 287 3.84 -20.71 -2.11
N VAL A 288 3.21 -21.08 -1.00
CA VAL A 288 1.90 -21.74 -0.97
C VAL A 288 0.89 -20.81 -0.31
N HIS A 289 -0.27 -20.61 -0.96
CA HIS A 289 -1.33 -19.73 -0.46
C HIS A 289 -2.72 -20.18 -0.92
N ASN A 290 -3.77 -19.45 -0.50
CA ASN A 290 -5.12 -19.55 -1.05
C ASN A 290 -5.67 -18.14 -1.25
N GLY A 291 -5.68 -17.63 -2.50
CA GLY A 291 -6.23 -16.31 -2.84
C GLY A 291 -5.67 -15.10 -2.06
N CYS A 292 -4.40 -15.12 -1.62
CA CYS A 292 -3.79 -14.01 -0.88
C CYS A 292 -3.08 -13.05 -1.83
N THR A 293 -3.15 -11.73 -1.60
CA THR A 293 -2.44 -10.71 -2.41
C THR A 293 -0.95 -11.01 -2.61
N THR A 294 -0.34 -11.71 -1.67
CA THR A 294 1.06 -12.14 -1.75
C THR A 294 1.35 -13.07 -2.93
N GLY A 295 0.34 -13.77 -3.47
CA GLY A 295 0.47 -14.55 -4.71
C GLY A 295 0.70 -13.68 -5.94
N LEU A 296 0.05 -12.51 -6.01
CA LEU A 296 0.34 -11.52 -7.05
C LEU A 296 1.74 -10.93 -6.86
N GLU A 297 2.10 -10.54 -5.64
CA GLU A 297 3.43 -10.00 -5.36
C GLU A 297 4.53 -11.02 -5.71
N ALA A 298 4.31 -12.31 -5.43
CA ALA A 298 5.20 -13.40 -5.82
C ALA A 298 5.33 -13.52 -7.35
N TYR A 299 4.20 -13.46 -8.08
CA TYR A 299 4.19 -13.46 -9.54
C TYR A 299 5.05 -12.35 -10.13
N VAL A 300 4.85 -11.10 -9.67
CA VAL A 300 5.62 -9.94 -10.16
C VAL A 300 7.11 -10.06 -9.79
N LEU A 301 7.43 -10.64 -8.64
CA LEU A 301 8.81 -10.93 -8.22
C LEU A 301 9.46 -12.09 -8.98
N GLY A 302 8.69 -12.89 -9.71
CA GLY A 302 9.16 -14.11 -10.37
C GLY A 302 9.36 -15.30 -9.43
N VAL A 303 8.77 -15.24 -8.23
CA VAL A 303 8.84 -16.31 -7.23
C VAL A 303 7.75 -17.34 -7.56
N PRO A 304 8.09 -18.64 -7.66
CA PRO A 304 7.10 -19.69 -7.87
C PRO A 304 6.04 -19.71 -6.77
N ALA A 305 4.77 -19.62 -7.18
CA ALA A 305 3.64 -19.60 -6.26
C ALA A 305 2.61 -20.66 -6.64
N VAL A 306 2.07 -21.34 -5.63
CA VAL A 306 1.02 -22.34 -5.74
C VAL A 306 -0.19 -21.90 -4.92
N SER A 307 -1.35 -21.81 -5.58
CA SER A 307 -2.64 -21.69 -4.91
C SER A 307 -3.17 -23.10 -4.61
N TYR A 308 -3.25 -23.43 -3.33
CA TYR A 308 -3.81 -24.70 -2.86
C TYR A 308 -5.33 -24.58 -2.75
N LEU A 309 -6.04 -25.39 -3.53
CA LEU A 309 -7.49 -25.32 -3.77
C LEU A 309 -8.17 -26.67 -3.50
N ALA A 310 -7.77 -27.37 -2.43
CA ALA A 310 -8.37 -28.65 -2.06
C ALA A 310 -9.88 -28.54 -1.83
N THR A 311 -10.31 -27.52 -1.11
CA THR A 311 -11.71 -27.07 -1.10
C THR A 311 -11.87 -25.89 -2.05
N LEU A 312 -12.28 -26.16 -3.30
CA LEU A 312 -12.55 -25.12 -4.30
C LEU A 312 -13.99 -24.61 -4.23
N ASN A 313 -14.15 -23.29 -4.24
CA ASN A 313 -15.41 -22.63 -4.56
C ASN A 313 -15.17 -21.53 -5.59
N LYS A 314 -15.69 -21.70 -6.81
CA LYS A 314 -15.47 -20.75 -7.92
C LYS A 314 -15.87 -19.31 -7.58
N LEU A 315 -16.97 -19.12 -6.85
CA LEU A 315 -17.43 -17.79 -6.45
C LEU A 315 -16.40 -17.08 -5.57
N TYR A 316 -15.81 -17.77 -4.59
CA TYR A 316 -14.88 -17.15 -3.64
C TYR A 316 -13.43 -17.15 -4.14
N ASP A 317 -12.99 -18.20 -4.83
CA ASP A 317 -11.60 -18.38 -5.24
C ASP A 317 -11.28 -17.78 -6.62
N TYR A 318 -12.29 -17.52 -7.47
CA TYR A 318 -12.12 -16.89 -8.79
C TYR A 318 -12.82 -15.54 -8.90
N ASP A 319 -14.11 -15.47 -8.55
CA ASP A 319 -14.91 -14.28 -8.81
C ASP A 319 -14.76 -13.22 -7.72
N PHE A 320 -14.59 -13.63 -6.46
CA PHE A 320 -14.48 -12.70 -5.35
C PHE A 320 -13.11 -12.04 -5.28
N GLN A 321 -12.03 -12.80 -5.12
CA GLN A 321 -10.66 -12.25 -5.03
C GLN A 321 -9.65 -13.14 -5.77
N GLY A 322 -10.02 -13.59 -6.98
CA GLY A 322 -9.29 -14.65 -7.67
C GLY A 322 -8.03 -14.27 -8.41
N LEU A 323 -7.65 -12.99 -8.47
CA LEU A 323 -6.45 -12.56 -9.20
C LEU A 323 -5.18 -13.29 -8.74
N PRO A 324 -4.87 -13.41 -7.43
CA PRO A 324 -3.71 -14.18 -7.00
C PRO A 324 -3.79 -15.67 -7.34
N THR A 325 -5.00 -16.25 -7.36
CA THR A 325 -5.20 -17.65 -7.76
C THR A 325 -4.87 -17.85 -9.23
N LYS A 326 -5.34 -16.96 -10.11
CA LYS A 326 -5.11 -17.01 -11.56
C LYS A 326 -3.63 -16.82 -11.93
N LEU A 327 -2.89 -16.04 -11.12
CA LEU A 327 -1.46 -15.80 -11.30
C LEU A 327 -0.55 -16.91 -10.75
N SER A 328 -1.08 -17.87 -10.00
CA SER A 328 -0.31 -18.98 -9.42
C SER A 328 -0.52 -20.30 -10.18
N TYR A 329 0.34 -21.28 -9.91
CA TYR A 329 0.03 -22.69 -10.21
C TYR A 329 -1.13 -23.12 -9.32
N GLN A 330 -2.07 -23.90 -9.86
CA GLN A 330 -3.26 -24.31 -9.12
C GLN A 330 -3.16 -25.81 -8.83
N CYS A 331 -3.31 -26.19 -7.57
CA CYS A 331 -3.28 -27.59 -7.14
C CYS A 331 -4.54 -27.89 -6.32
N PHE A 332 -5.26 -28.94 -6.70
CA PHE A 332 -6.56 -29.30 -6.13
C PHE A 332 -6.47 -30.42 -5.10
N ASN A 333 -5.28 -30.95 -4.84
CA ASN A 333 -4.99 -31.94 -3.81
C ASN A 333 -3.50 -31.93 -3.46
N PHE A 334 -3.13 -32.69 -2.42
CA PHE A 334 -1.76 -32.74 -1.92
C PHE A 334 -0.77 -33.37 -2.92
N GLU A 335 -1.20 -34.36 -3.71
CA GLU A 335 -0.33 -35.04 -4.69
C GLU A 335 0.10 -34.09 -5.81
N GLU A 336 -0.84 -33.31 -6.35
CA GLU A 336 -0.57 -32.25 -7.32
C GLU A 336 0.36 -31.18 -6.75
N LEU A 337 0.13 -30.79 -5.49
CA LEU A 337 0.97 -29.81 -4.80
C LEU A 337 2.39 -30.35 -4.62
N GLN A 338 2.54 -31.57 -4.12
CA GLN A 338 3.84 -32.20 -3.90
C GLN A 338 4.61 -32.34 -5.22
N THR A 339 3.94 -32.78 -6.28
CA THR A 339 4.52 -32.87 -7.63
C THR A 339 4.98 -31.51 -8.14
N THR A 340 4.15 -30.49 -8.01
CA THR A 340 4.47 -29.12 -8.44
C THR A 340 5.64 -28.56 -7.66
N LEU A 341 5.67 -28.73 -6.34
CA LEU A 341 6.76 -28.27 -5.49
C LEU A 341 8.07 -29.00 -5.80
N ASN A 342 8.06 -30.32 -6.04
CA ASN A 342 9.26 -31.05 -6.45
C ASN A 342 9.87 -30.47 -7.73
N ARG A 343 9.05 -30.15 -8.73
CA ARG A 343 9.51 -29.55 -10.00
C ARG A 343 10.04 -28.14 -9.80
N ILE A 344 9.42 -27.34 -8.92
CA ILE A 344 9.92 -26.01 -8.53
C ILE A 344 11.30 -26.14 -7.86
N LEU A 345 11.43 -27.05 -6.88
CA LEU A 345 12.68 -27.26 -6.14
C LEU A 345 13.80 -27.84 -7.01
N ALA A 346 13.46 -28.63 -8.04
CA ALA A 346 14.38 -29.10 -9.06
C ALA A 346 14.78 -28.03 -10.10
N GLY A 347 14.16 -26.84 -10.04
CA GLY A 347 14.40 -25.75 -11.00
C GLY A 347 13.72 -25.94 -12.37
N GLU A 348 12.84 -26.93 -12.50
CA GLU A 348 12.07 -27.16 -13.73
C GLU A 348 10.92 -26.16 -13.91
N LEU A 349 10.42 -25.60 -12.81
CA LEU A 349 9.36 -24.60 -12.79
C LEU A 349 9.81 -23.34 -12.05
N GLY A 350 9.71 -22.20 -12.73
CA GLY A 350 9.91 -20.86 -12.16
C GLY A 350 8.60 -20.22 -11.71
N GLY A 351 8.55 -18.88 -11.68
CA GLY A 351 7.28 -18.15 -11.58
C GLY A 351 6.31 -18.58 -12.69
N ALA A 352 5.01 -18.66 -12.38
CA ALA A 352 4.02 -19.12 -13.35
C ALA A 352 4.03 -18.22 -14.60
N GLY A 353 4.40 -18.76 -15.76
CA GLY A 353 4.45 -18.02 -17.02
C GLY A 353 3.15 -18.11 -17.82
N GLY A 354 3.19 -17.56 -19.04
CA GLY A 354 2.14 -17.68 -20.06
C GLY A 354 1.51 -16.35 -20.44
N GLU A 355 1.07 -16.25 -21.70
CA GLU A 355 0.50 -15.03 -22.29
C GLU A 355 -0.77 -14.58 -21.54
N GLU A 356 -1.62 -15.51 -21.10
CA GLU A 356 -2.85 -15.19 -20.35
C GLU A 356 -2.53 -14.48 -19.02
N ARG A 357 -1.55 -14.98 -18.27
CA ARG A 357 -1.13 -14.37 -17.00
C ARG A 357 -0.45 -13.02 -17.22
N GLN A 358 0.33 -12.90 -18.29
CA GLN A 358 0.96 -11.64 -18.67
C GLN A 358 -0.09 -10.58 -19.03
N ALA A 359 -1.08 -10.93 -19.86
CA ALA A 359 -2.19 -10.04 -20.19
C ALA A 359 -2.98 -9.63 -18.93
N LEU A 360 -3.16 -10.56 -17.99
CA LEU A 360 -3.83 -10.27 -16.72
C LEU A 360 -3.03 -9.27 -15.88
N ILE A 361 -1.73 -9.47 -15.68
CA ILE A 361 -0.95 -8.52 -14.88
C ILE A 361 -0.84 -7.15 -15.56
N ASP A 362 -0.75 -7.09 -16.88
CA ASP A 362 -0.66 -5.83 -17.64
C ASP A 362 -1.95 -5.00 -17.53
N TYR A 363 -3.10 -5.66 -17.39
CA TYR A 363 -4.38 -5.01 -17.15
C TYR A 363 -4.50 -4.45 -15.73
N TYR A 364 -4.01 -5.17 -14.72
CA TYR A 364 -4.13 -4.79 -13.30
C TYR A 364 -3.02 -3.87 -12.77
N LEU A 365 -1.80 -3.97 -13.32
CA LEU A 365 -0.62 -3.31 -12.79
C LEU A 365 0.13 -2.51 -13.88
N ALA A 366 0.04 -1.20 -13.80
CA ALA A 366 0.82 -0.27 -14.59
C ALA A 366 2.23 -0.06 -14.00
N ALA A 367 3.07 0.66 -14.75
CA ALA A 367 4.44 1.02 -14.36
C ALA A 367 5.40 -0.15 -14.09
N GLN A 368 5.11 -1.33 -14.65
CA GLN A 368 6.00 -2.49 -14.60
C GLN A 368 7.35 -2.24 -15.33
N LYS A 369 7.36 -1.35 -16.33
CA LYS A 369 8.53 -0.96 -17.14
C LYS A 369 8.54 0.56 -17.38
N GLY A 370 9.71 1.10 -17.73
CA GLY A 370 9.89 2.53 -18.03
C GLY A 370 9.82 3.40 -16.77
N PRO A 371 9.23 4.60 -16.83
CA PRO A 371 9.09 5.47 -15.66
C PRO A 371 8.36 4.79 -14.50
N LEU A 372 8.86 4.96 -13.28
CA LEU A 372 8.29 4.44 -12.05
C LEU A 372 6.90 5.06 -11.77
N ALA A 373 6.06 4.38 -11.00
CA ALA A 373 4.79 4.93 -10.56
C ALA A 373 4.97 6.21 -9.73
N CYS A 374 6.02 6.25 -8.90
CA CYS A 374 6.40 7.47 -8.19
C CYS A 374 6.62 8.65 -9.14
N GLU A 375 7.38 8.45 -10.20
CA GLU A 375 7.66 9.46 -11.22
C GLU A 375 6.38 9.92 -11.93
N ARG A 376 5.56 8.97 -12.39
CA ARG A 376 4.28 9.26 -13.06
C ARG A 376 3.31 10.04 -12.18
N ILE A 377 3.25 9.73 -10.88
CA ILE A 377 2.42 10.46 -9.90
C ILE A 377 2.91 11.91 -9.77
N ILE A 378 4.23 12.11 -9.64
CA ILE A 378 4.77 13.48 -9.53
C ILE A 378 4.58 14.26 -10.84
N ASP A 379 4.71 13.63 -12.01
CA ASP A 379 4.42 14.27 -13.32
C ASP A 379 2.98 14.83 -13.37
N VAL A 380 2.01 14.06 -12.87
CA VAL A 380 0.61 14.52 -12.77
C VAL A 380 0.47 15.70 -11.81
N LEU A 381 1.14 15.66 -10.65
CA LEU A 381 1.06 16.76 -9.68
C LEU A 381 1.74 18.04 -10.21
N GLU A 382 2.84 17.90 -10.94
CA GLU A 382 3.54 19.03 -11.58
C GLU A 382 2.74 19.65 -12.71
N SER A 383 2.19 18.84 -13.61
CA SER A 383 1.32 19.30 -14.70
C SER A 383 0.04 19.96 -14.18
N SER A 384 -0.42 19.57 -12.99
CA SER A 384 -1.52 20.22 -12.27
C SER A 384 -1.11 21.51 -11.54
N GLY A 385 0.15 21.93 -11.64
CA GLY A 385 0.66 23.20 -11.13
C GLY A 385 1.14 23.18 -9.67
N TYR A 386 1.08 22.04 -8.99
CA TYR A 386 1.39 21.96 -7.55
C TYR A 386 2.88 22.17 -7.22
N SER A 387 3.80 22.04 -8.18
CA SER A 387 5.23 22.34 -7.97
C SER A 387 5.55 23.84 -7.95
N LYS A 388 4.63 24.68 -8.42
CA LYS A 388 4.80 26.13 -8.50
C LYS A 388 3.86 26.88 -7.57
N ASN A 389 2.65 26.36 -7.41
CA ASN A 389 1.58 27.04 -6.69
C ASN A 389 1.05 26.18 -5.54
N ARG A 390 0.79 26.82 -4.40
CA ARG A 390 -0.03 26.25 -3.32
C ARG A 390 -1.51 26.32 -3.72
N PRO A 391 -2.36 25.41 -3.22
CA PRO A 391 -3.79 25.53 -3.39
C PRO A 391 -4.32 26.87 -2.84
N PRO A 392 -5.41 27.39 -3.43
CA PRO A 392 -5.97 28.66 -3.01
C PRO A 392 -6.43 28.61 -1.55
N PRO A 393 -6.28 29.72 -0.80
CA PRO A 393 -6.82 29.81 0.55
C PRO A 393 -8.35 29.66 0.55
N ARG A 394 -8.90 29.18 1.66
CA ARG A 394 -10.35 29.20 1.92
C ARG A 394 -10.74 30.47 2.67
N PRO A 395 -12.03 30.88 2.63
CA PRO A 395 -12.53 31.96 3.46
C PRO A 395 -12.14 31.74 4.93
N LEU A 396 -11.77 32.82 5.64
CA LEU A 396 -11.25 32.73 7.01
C LEU A 396 -12.20 31.96 7.95
N SER A 397 -13.51 32.17 7.83
CA SER A 397 -14.52 31.44 8.59
C SER A 397 -14.47 29.92 8.36
N THR A 398 -14.30 29.51 7.10
CA THR A 398 -14.18 28.09 6.71
C THR A 398 -12.87 27.49 7.23
N PHE A 399 -11.78 28.26 7.13
CA PHE A 399 -10.48 27.85 7.67
C PHE A 399 -10.54 27.66 9.19
N VAL A 400 -11.10 28.62 9.93
CA VAL A 400 -11.23 28.56 11.39
C VAL A 400 -12.08 27.37 11.83
N GLN A 401 -13.17 27.05 11.12
CA GLN A 401 -13.97 25.85 11.39
C GLN A 401 -13.14 24.56 11.22
N GLY A 402 -12.41 24.43 10.11
CA GLY A 402 -11.55 23.28 9.85
C GLY A 402 -10.43 23.16 10.89
N TRP A 403 -9.79 24.29 11.23
CA TRP A 403 -8.73 24.37 12.23
C TRP A 403 -9.23 23.93 13.61
N LEU A 404 -10.37 24.48 14.07
CA LEU A 404 -10.95 24.15 15.37
C LEU A 404 -11.32 22.66 15.43
N PHE A 405 -11.97 22.14 14.38
CA PHE A 405 -12.31 20.73 14.28
C PHE A 405 -11.08 19.83 14.39
N VAL A 406 -10.00 20.13 13.65
CA VAL A 406 -8.77 19.33 13.69
C VAL A 406 -8.10 19.41 15.06
N LYS A 407 -7.99 20.60 15.66
CA LYS A 407 -7.36 20.76 16.98
C LYS A 407 -8.13 20.04 18.08
N ILE A 408 -9.46 20.14 18.10
CA ILE A 408 -10.31 19.39 19.03
C ILE A 408 -10.17 17.89 18.80
N LYS A 409 -10.28 17.43 17.55
CA LYS A 409 -10.15 16.01 17.22
C LYS A 409 -8.77 15.46 17.60
N ALA A 410 -7.71 16.22 17.38
CA ALA A 410 -6.35 15.85 17.75
C ALA A 410 -6.20 15.73 19.27
N ALA A 411 -6.71 16.71 20.04
CA ALA A 411 -6.70 16.69 21.50
C ALA A 411 -7.46 15.48 22.06
N LEU A 412 -8.68 15.23 21.56
CA LEU A 412 -9.48 14.07 21.95
C LEU A 412 -8.78 12.75 21.59
N THR A 413 -8.25 12.63 20.37
CA THR A 413 -7.56 11.41 19.93
C THR A 413 -6.32 11.15 20.77
N ASN A 414 -5.51 12.16 21.06
CA ASN A 414 -4.34 12.05 21.92
C ASN A 414 -4.73 11.65 23.36
N LEU A 415 -5.84 12.18 23.88
CA LEU A 415 -6.39 11.75 25.16
C LEU A 415 -6.83 10.27 25.13
N TYR A 416 -7.54 9.85 24.07
CA TYR A 416 -7.96 8.45 23.90
C TYR A 416 -6.78 7.49 23.71
N MET A 417 -5.68 7.95 23.10
CA MET A 417 -4.45 7.16 22.95
C MET A 417 -3.81 6.78 24.29
N ARG A 418 -4.11 7.52 25.36
CA ARG A 418 -3.65 7.22 26.73
C ARG A 418 -4.53 6.22 27.47
N ARG A 419 -5.71 5.87 26.91
CA ARG A 419 -6.68 4.96 27.55
C ARG A 419 -6.66 3.58 26.87
N PRO A 420 -7.07 2.50 27.58
CA PRO A 420 -7.28 1.19 26.97
C PRO A 420 -8.35 1.28 25.86
N GLY A 421 -8.08 0.67 24.71
CA GLY A 421 -9.00 0.64 23.57
C GLY A 421 -8.29 0.47 22.23
N PRO A 422 -9.04 0.47 21.10
CA PRO A 422 -8.48 0.31 19.76
C PRO A 422 -7.63 1.51 19.32
N ASN A 423 -7.84 2.69 19.91
CA ASN A 423 -7.08 3.91 19.62
C ASN A 423 -5.88 4.10 20.55
N ARG A 424 -5.48 3.11 21.35
CA ARG A 424 -4.37 3.23 22.30
C ARG A 424 -3.01 3.42 21.62
N MET A 425 -2.08 4.10 22.28
CA MET A 425 -0.73 4.34 21.75
C MET A 425 -0.01 3.03 21.37
N ALA A 426 -0.12 1.99 22.20
CA ALA A 426 0.48 0.69 21.90
C ALA A 426 -0.02 0.06 20.57
N TYR A 427 -1.26 0.35 20.16
CA TYR A 427 -1.78 -0.12 18.87
C TYR A 427 -1.22 0.69 17.70
N HIS A 428 -1.08 2.00 17.90
CA HIS A 428 -0.38 2.86 16.96
C HIS A 428 1.08 2.40 16.79
N ASP A 429 1.82 2.26 17.89
CA ASP A 429 3.25 1.92 17.87
C ASP A 429 3.52 0.53 17.31
N HIS A 430 2.55 -0.38 17.40
CA HIS A 430 2.62 -1.67 16.71
C HIS A 430 2.57 -1.54 15.18
N ARG A 431 1.75 -0.60 14.66
CA ARG A 431 1.61 -0.37 13.20
C ARG A 431 2.65 0.60 12.63
N PHE A 432 3.08 1.55 13.45
CA PHE A 432 4.04 2.58 13.12
C PHE A 432 4.99 2.80 14.32
N PRO A 433 5.95 1.89 14.54
CA PRO A 433 6.92 2.06 15.60
C PRO A 433 7.78 3.31 15.36
N GLU A 434 8.42 3.80 16.43
CA GLU A 434 9.39 4.88 16.29
C GLU A 434 10.50 4.47 15.33
N ILE A 435 10.90 5.41 14.48
CA ILE A 435 11.96 5.24 13.50
C ILE A 435 12.85 6.48 13.55
N SER A 436 14.16 6.26 13.57
CA SER A 436 15.13 7.35 13.63
C SER A 436 15.31 8.05 12.27
N VAL A 437 15.76 9.30 12.29
CA VAL A 437 16.17 10.01 11.06
C VAL A 437 17.28 9.22 10.35
N THR A 438 18.24 8.67 11.08
CA THR A 438 19.35 7.88 10.54
C THR A 438 18.86 6.63 9.79
N GLU A 439 17.87 5.91 10.30
CA GLU A 439 17.28 4.78 9.58
C GLU A 439 16.60 5.21 8.27
N LEU A 440 15.93 6.36 8.27
CA LEU A 440 15.31 6.90 7.06
C LEU A 440 16.38 7.37 6.06
N GLU A 441 17.44 8.02 6.52
CA GLU A 441 18.60 8.40 5.69
C GLU A 441 19.25 7.17 5.06
N GLN A 442 19.40 6.07 5.80
CA GLN A 442 19.92 4.81 5.25
C GLN A 442 19.01 4.26 4.15
N LYS A 443 17.68 4.33 4.31
CA LYS A 443 16.73 3.92 3.26
C LYS A 443 16.84 4.81 2.02
N ILE A 444 16.92 6.13 2.19
CA ILE A 444 17.13 7.09 1.09
C ILE A 444 18.45 6.81 0.38
N ALA A 445 19.53 6.58 1.12
CA ALA A 445 20.84 6.26 0.57
C ALA A 445 20.83 4.96 -0.25
N ARG A 446 20.11 3.91 0.21
CA ARG A 446 19.92 2.68 -0.59
C ARG A 446 19.20 2.97 -1.89
N PHE A 447 18.10 3.74 -1.85
CA PHE A 447 17.42 4.14 -3.09
C PHE A 447 18.34 4.95 -4.01
N GLY A 448 19.13 5.85 -3.45
CA GLY A 448 20.08 6.66 -4.22
C GLY A 448 21.16 5.84 -4.90
N GLN A 449 21.69 4.81 -4.23
CA GLN A 449 22.64 3.85 -4.80
C GLN A 449 22.02 3.03 -5.93
N LEU A 450 20.79 2.51 -5.74
CA LEU A 450 20.12 1.65 -6.72
C LEU A 450 19.67 2.40 -7.97
N LEU A 451 19.22 3.64 -7.81
CA LEU A 451 18.68 4.46 -8.90
C LEU A 451 19.67 5.51 -9.42
N HIS A 452 20.86 5.61 -8.83
CA HIS A 452 21.85 6.66 -9.10
C HIS A 452 21.26 8.07 -9.00
N ARG A 453 20.48 8.32 -7.95
CA ARG A 453 19.71 9.55 -7.73
C ARG A 453 19.73 9.97 -6.25
N PHE A 454 19.05 11.07 -5.94
CA PHE A 454 18.72 11.47 -4.57
C PHE A 454 19.88 11.84 -3.62
N ASP A 455 21.11 11.99 -4.10
CA ASP A 455 22.26 12.42 -3.28
C ASP A 455 22.05 13.77 -2.57
N SER A 456 21.18 14.62 -3.15
CA SER A 456 20.84 15.93 -2.60
C SER A 456 19.63 15.92 -1.64
N ILE A 457 18.98 14.78 -1.44
CA ILE A 457 17.80 14.67 -0.61
C ILE A 457 18.21 14.57 0.85
N LYS A 458 17.58 15.39 1.69
CA LYS A 458 17.71 15.35 3.14
C LYS A 458 16.38 15.05 3.77
N ILE A 459 16.46 14.46 4.95
CA ILE A 459 15.32 14.22 5.81
C ILE A 459 15.64 14.72 7.21
N GLU A 460 14.72 15.47 7.79
CA GLU A 460 14.82 16.01 9.14
C GLU A 460 13.59 15.66 9.95
N GLN A 461 13.76 15.53 11.26
CA GLN A 461 12.64 15.28 12.15
C GLN A 461 11.79 16.55 12.28
N HIS A 462 10.51 16.45 11.92
CA HIS A 462 9.55 17.53 12.11
C HIS A 462 8.93 17.47 13.51
N SER A 463 8.50 16.26 13.90
CA SER A 463 7.95 15.97 15.22
C SER A 463 7.95 14.47 15.48
N LYS A 464 7.33 14.03 16.58
CA LYS A 464 7.11 12.60 16.82
C LYS A 464 6.40 11.95 15.62
N HIS A 465 7.05 10.92 15.04
CA HIS A 465 6.57 10.17 13.88
C HIS A 465 6.33 10.96 12.58
N LEU A 466 6.83 12.20 12.46
CA LEU A 466 6.72 13.01 11.25
C LEU A 466 8.08 13.59 10.85
N PHE A 467 8.34 13.60 9.54
CA PHE A 467 9.62 13.97 8.96
C PHE A 467 9.40 14.87 7.75
N MET A 468 10.27 15.87 7.59
CA MET A 468 10.33 16.70 6.40
C MET A 468 11.40 16.14 5.47
N VAL A 469 11.05 15.94 4.19
CA VAL A 469 11.97 15.55 3.12
C VAL A 469 12.04 16.69 2.11
N HIS A 470 13.26 17.10 1.76
CA HIS A 470 13.50 18.19 0.82
C HIS A 470 14.85 18.02 0.10
N SER A 471 15.02 18.67 -1.06
CA SER A 471 16.32 18.75 -1.74
C SER A 471 17.16 19.90 -1.19
N GLN A 472 18.47 19.69 -1.06
CA GLN A 472 19.47 20.73 -0.76
C GLN A 472 19.89 21.53 -2.01
N ARG A 473 19.45 21.17 -3.21
CA ARG A 473 19.72 21.97 -4.41
C ARG A 473 18.98 23.30 -4.27
N VAL A 474 19.72 24.38 -4.00
CA VAL A 474 19.23 25.75 -4.15
C VAL A 474 18.65 25.85 -5.55
N ARG A 475 17.35 26.20 -5.69
CA ARG A 475 16.73 26.49 -6.99
C ARG A 475 17.62 27.52 -7.69
N LYS A 476 18.48 27.09 -8.62
CA LYS A 476 19.06 28.02 -9.59
C LYS A 476 17.86 28.51 -10.41
N MET A 477 17.44 29.75 -10.14
CA MET A 477 16.58 30.45 -11.09
C MET A 477 17.28 30.40 -12.45
N PRO A 478 16.55 30.15 -13.55
CA PRO A 478 17.16 30.25 -14.87
C PRO A 478 17.74 31.67 -15.00
N GLN A 479 19.06 31.76 -15.15
CA GLN A 479 19.69 33.00 -15.56
C GLN A 479 19.04 33.39 -16.88
N ALA A 480 18.48 34.60 -16.93
CA ALA A 480 18.00 35.19 -18.16
C ALA A 480 19.12 35.05 -19.21
N ALA A 481 18.75 34.57 -20.40
CA ALA A 481 19.67 34.53 -21.53
C ALA A 481 20.31 35.93 -21.69
N PRO A 482 21.62 36.02 -21.94
CA PRO A 482 22.25 37.30 -22.19
C PRO A 482 21.57 37.93 -23.41
N ALA A 483 21.17 39.19 -23.27
CA ALA A 483 20.60 39.97 -24.34
C ALA A 483 21.53 39.91 -25.56
N ALA A 484 21.00 39.49 -26.70
CA ALA A 484 21.72 39.55 -27.96
C ALA A 484 22.14 40.99 -28.21
N GLU A 485 23.45 41.21 -28.35
CA GLU A 485 24.01 42.46 -28.86
C GLU A 485 23.44 42.71 -30.26
N ILE A 486 22.66 43.78 -30.40
CA ILE A 486 22.29 44.32 -31.70
C ILE A 486 23.55 44.97 -32.25
N SER A 487 24.26 44.28 -33.15
CA SER A 487 25.34 44.87 -33.93
C SER A 487 24.75 45.80 -34.99
N GLU A 488 24.98 47.10 -34.85
CA GLU A 488 24.83 48.07 -35.92
C GLU A 488 25.73 47.68 -37.11
N ASN A 489 25.13 47.46 -38.27
CA ASN A 489 25.84 47.43 -39.55
C ASN A 489 24.92 47.99 -40.64
N PHE A 490 24.82 49.32 -40.70
CA PHE A 490 24.43 50.01 -41.92
C PHE A 490 25.70 50.46 -42.65
N ARG A 491 26.15 49.63 -43.59
CA ARG A 491 27.08 50.07 -44.65
C ARG A 491 26.26 50.46 -45.88
N THR A 492 26.38 51.73 -46.19
CA THR A 492 26.19 52.42 -47.47
C THR A 492 26.56 51.56 -48.68
N VAL A 493 25.67 51.51 -49.67
CA VAL A 493 26.05 51.33 -51.08
C VAL A 493 25.28 52.36 -51.91
N LYS A 494 26.04 53.32 -52.46
CA LYS A 494 25.71 54.07 -53.66
C LYS A 494 26.02 53.17 -54.85
N GLU A 495 25.04 52.92 -55.71
CA GLU A 495 24.94 53.35 -57.12
C GLU A 495 23.64 52.83 -57.72
#